data_AF-T1A2J7-F1
#
_entry.id   AF-T1A2J7-F1
#
_cell.length_a   1.000
_cell.length_b   1.000
_cell.length_c   1.000
_cell.angle_alpha   90.00
_cell.angle_beta   90.00
_cell.angle_gamma   90.00
#
_symmetry.space_group_name_H-M   'P 1'
#
loop_
_entity.id
_entity.type
_entity.pdbx_description
1 polymer ?
#
loop_
_entity_poly.entity_id
_entity_poly.type
_entity_poly.pdbx_seq_one_letter_code
_entity_poly.pdbx_strand_id
1 'polypeptide(L)'
;MLGRRTNQMSFADADGWWKDIPKNSIWHLIREWAGEHLRDEDFASWYSPIGRPSIPPSYVLTLTLLQFRQGWSDQQAVDEANFDDRVKYALGVGRSP
;
A
#
# COMPACT_ATOMS: atom_id res chain seq x y z
N MET A 1 -7.28 12.84 12.34
CA MET A 1 -7.20 11.53 13.01
C MET A 1 -6.30 10.59 12.23
N LEU A 2 -5.52 9.73 12.91
CA LEU A 2 -4.68 8.73 12.28
C LEU A 2 -5.54 7.68 11.55
N GLY A 3 -5.32 7.52 10.24
CA GLY A 3 -5.83 6.38 9.48
C GLY A 3 -5.04 5.13 9.81
N ARG A 4 -5.71 3.97 9.86
CA ARG A 4 -5.07 2.67 10.06
C ARG A 4 -5.32 1.78 8.88
N ARG A 5 -4.27 1.09 8.45
CA ARG A 5 -4.32 0.08 7.42
C ARG A 5 -5.08 -1.11 7.94
N THR A 6 -6.18 -1.43 7.27
CA THR A 6 -6.82 -2.74 7.38
C THR A 6 -6.19 -3.64 6.34
N ASN A 7 -5.76 -4.84 6.75
CA ASN A 7 -5.24 -5.86 5.85
C ASN A 7 -6.41 -6.56 5.13
N GLN A 8 -7.23 -5.75 4.46
CA GLN A 8 -8.55 -6.15 3.97
C GLN A 8 -8.39 -6.75 2.58
N MET A 9 -8.25 -8.08 2.54
CA MET A 9 -8.44 -8.86 1.32
C MET A 9 -9.93 -8.77 0.92
N SER A 10 -10.18 -8.63 -0.38
CA SER A 10 -11.53 -8.69 -0.92
C SER A 10 -11.88 -10.10 -1.39
N PHE A 11 -13.15 -10.34 -1.74
CA PHE A 11 -13.54 -11.62 -2.34
C PHE A 11 -12.78 -11.94 -3.64
N ALA A 12 -12.37 -10.91 -4.38
CA ALA A 12 -11.56 -11.06 -5.60
C ALA A 12 -10.14 -11.59 -5.31
N ASP A 13 -9.71 -11.57 -4.05
CA ASP A 13 -8.44 -12.13 -3.60
C ASP A 13 -8.59 -13.63 -3.22
N ALA A 14 -9.80 -14.21 -3.21
CA ALA A 14 -9.97 -15.61 -2.78
C ALA A 14 -9.29 -16.63 -3.72
N ASP A 15 -9.04 -16.26 -4.98
CA ASP A 15 -8.41 -17.12 -5.99
C ASP A 15 -6.88 -17.23 -5.83
N GLY A 16 -6.26 -16.42 -4.97
CA GLY A 16 -4.82 -16.46 -4.71
C GLY A 16 -3.95 -15.95 -5.85
N TRP A 17 -4.47 -15.08 -6.73
CA TRP A 17 -3.78 -14.52 -7.89
C TRP A 17 -2.38 -13.94 -7.61
N TRP A 18 -2.12 -13.42 -6.42
CA TRP A 18 -0.82 -12.86 -6.06
C TRP A 18 0.31 -13.89 -6.04
N LYS A 19 -0.01 -15.19 -6.01
CA LYS A 19 0.98 -16.27 -6.08
C LYS A 19 1.81 -16.23 -7.36
N ASP A 20 1.28 -15.62 -8.42
CA ASP A 20 1.96 -15.46 -9.70
C ASP A 20 2.95 -14.28 -9.70
N ILE A 21 2.95 -13.43 -8.66
CA ILE A 21 3.92 -12.35 -8.51
C ILE A 21 5.25 -12.93 -8.03
N PRO A 22 6.36 -12.77 -8.77
CA PRO A 22 7.65 -13.31 -8.38
C PRO A 22 8.13 -12.75 -7.03
N LYS A 23 8.65 -13.61 -6.15
CA LYS A 23 9.17 -13.19 -4.83
C LYS A 23 10.36 -12.24 -4.91
N ASN A 24 11.11 -12.26 -6.00
CA ASN A 24 12.22 -11.33 -6.25
C ASN A 24 11.77 -10.04 -6.97
N SER A 25 10.48 -9.87 -7.26
CA SER A 25 9.96 -8.64 -7.84
C SER A 25 9.93 -7.51 -6.82
N ILE A 26 10.06 -6.27 -7.27
CA ILE A 26 9.98 -5.09 -6.39
C ILE A 26 8.66 -5.04 -5.62
N TRP A 27 7.55 -5.50 -6.23
CA TRP A 27 6.22 -5.51 -5.62
C TRP A 27 6.16 -6.42 -4.39
N HIS A 28 6.77 -7.60 -4.47
CA HIS A 28 6.86 -8.52 -3.33
C HIS A 28 7.82 -7.99 -2.27
N LEU A 29 9.01 -7.56 -2.69
CA LEU A 29 10.05 -7.09 -1.78
C LEU A 29 9.58 -5.88 -0.97
N ILE A 30 8.91 -4.91 -1.61
CA ILE A 30 8.41 -3.72 -0.91
C ILE A 30 7.24 -4.05 0.01
N ARG A 31 6.38 -5.01 -0.35
CA ARG A 31 5.26 -5.45 0.51
C ARG A 31 5.77 -6.06 1.80
N GLU A 32 6.70 -7.01 1.70
CA GLU A 32 7.29 -7.67 2.87
C GLU A 32 8.03 -6.66 3.74
N TRP A 33 8.90 -5.85 3.13
CA TRP A 33 9.64 -4.83 3.85
C TRP A 33 8.72 -3.84 4.56
N ALA A 34 7.69 -3.32 3.88
CA ALA A 34 6.74 -2.39 4.48
C ALA A 34 5.92 -3.05 5.60
N GLY A 35 5.52 -4.31 5.44
CA GLY A 35 4.79 -5.05 6.46
C GLY A 35 5.59 -5.30 7.73
N GLU A 36 6.91 -5.43 7.61
CA GLU A 36 7.82 -5.61 8.76
C GLU A 36 8.23 -4.30 9.43
N HIS A 37 8.36 -3.21 8.65
CA HIS A 37 9.02 -1.99 9.12
C HIS A 37 8.07 -0.81 9.34
N LEU A 38 6.88 -0.81 8.73
CA LEU A 38 5.95 0.32 8.79
C LEU A 38 4.70 -0.05 9.59
N ARG A 39 4.50 0.65 10.71
CA ARG A 39 3.25 0.61 11.47
C ARG A 39 2.66 2.02 11.49
N ASP A 40 1.36 2.14 11.31
CA ASP A 40 0.72 3.46 11.29
C ASP A 40 0.88 4.20 12.62
N GLU A 41 0.99 3.45 13.72
CA GLU A 41 1.20 3.96 15.07
C GLU A 41 2.54 4.71 15.22
N ASP A 42 3.57 4.36 14.45
CA ASP A 42 4.86 5.05 14.48
C ASP A 42 4.73 6.51 14.02
N PHE A 43 3.66 6.82 13.28
CA PHE A 43 3.34 8.16 12.78
C PHE A 43 2.30 8.89 13.62
N ALA A 44 1.77 8.28 14.69
CA ALA A 44 0.63 8.82 15.43
C ALA A 44 0.83 10.26 15.93
N SER A 45 2.07 10.62 16.29
CA SER A 45 2.42 11.97 16.75
C SER A 45 2.23 13.07 15.70
N TRP A 46 2.14 12.71 14.41
CA TRP A 46 1.95 13.66 13.32
C TRP A 46 0.48 13.97 13.05
N TYR A 47 -0.45 13.25 13.69
CA TYR A 47 -1.87 13.38 13.43
C TYR A 47 -2.64 13.87 14.67
N SER A 48 -3.58 14.79 14.44
CA SER A 48 -4.54 15.19 15.47
C SER A 48 -5.44 14.00 15.88
N PRO A 49 -5.79 13.85 17.16
CA PRO A 49 -6.70 12.80 17.63
C PRO A 49 -8.14 12.99 17.12
N ILE A 50 -8.50 14.18 16.65
CA ILE A 50 -9.83 14.52 16.16
C ILE A 50 -9.86 14.75 14.64
N GLY A 51 -11.06 14.71 14.06
CA GLY A 51 -11.30 14.96 12.64
C GLY A 51 -11.33 13.70 11.76
N ARG A 52 -11.39 13.90 10.44
CA ARG A 52 -11.42 12.80 9.46
C ARG A 52 -10.15 11.92 9.58
N PRO A 53 -10.27 10.58 9.50
CA PRO A 53 -9.10 9.72 9.37
C PRO A 53 -8.31 10.08 8.11
N SER A 54 -6.99 10.13 8.23
CA SER A 54 -6.11 10.21 7.07
C SER A 54 -6.16 8.92 6.25
N ILE A 55 -5.58 8.96 5.05
CA ILE A 55 -5.08 7.72 4.44
C ILE A 55 -3.99 7.15 5.40
N PRO A 56 -3.92 5.82 5.62
CA PRO A 56 -2.90 5.24 6.48
C PRO A 56 -1.49 5.67 6.07
N PRO A 57 -0.67 6.23 6.97
CA PRO A 57 0.66 6.71 6.63
C PRO A 57 1.59 5.61 6.10
N SER A 58 1.48 4.37 6.60
CA SER A 58 2.20 3.22 6.07
C SER A 58 1.88 2.96 4.60
N TYR A 59 0.61 3.12 4.19
CA TYR A 59 0.17 3.00 2.80
C TYR A 59 0.82 4.09 1.93
N VAL A 60 0.69 5.36 2.35
CA VAL A 60 1.21 6.49 1.58
C VAL A 60 2.72 6.38 1.43
N LEU A 61 3.44 6.07 2.52
CA LEU A 61 4.89 5.92 2.48
C LEU A 61 5.33 4.76 1.57
N THR A 62 4.63 3.63 1.60
CA THR A 62 4.91 2.50 0.70
C THR A 62 4.73 2.92 -0.77
N LEU A 63 3.64 3.63 -1.09
CA LEU A 63 3.41 4.14 -2.44
C LEU A 63 4.47 5.17 -2.85
N THR A 64 4.88 6.06 -1.96
CA THR A 64 5.93 7.06 -2.23
C THR A 64 7.28 6.39 -2.50
N LEU A 65 7.65 5.34 -1.75
CA LEU A 65 8.89 4.59 -2.01
C LEU A 65 8.85 3.91 -3.38
N LEU A 66 7.69 3.35 -3.73
CA LEU A 66 7.47 2.72 -5.02
C LEU A 66 7.53 3.73 -6.17
N GLN A 67 6.85 4.87 -6.01
CA GLN A 67 6.88 6.00 -6.91
C GLN A 67 8.32 6.47 -7.16
N PHE A 68 9.10 6.68 -6.09
CA PHE A 68 10.49 7.08 -6.19
C PHE A 68 11.33 6.05 -6.95
N ARG A 69 11.15 4.76 -6.63
CA ARG A 69 11.86 3.66 -7.28
C ARG A 69 11.54 3.54 -8.77
N GLN A 70 10.34 3.91 -9.18
CA GLN A 70 9.86 3.81 -10.57
C GLN A 70 10.01 5.12 -11.36
N GLY A 71 10.33 6.23 -10.70
CA GLY A 71 10.42 7.55 -11.34
C GLY A 71 9.05 8.10 -11.76
N TRP A 72 7.99 7.72 -11.05
CA TRP A 72 6.62 8.15 -11.36
C TRP A 72 6.34 9.56 -10.83
N SER A 73 5.52 10.30 -11.57
CA SER A 73 4.83 11.47 -11.02
C SER A 73 3.77 11.06 -10.00
N ASP A 74 3.29 12.00 -9.19
CA ASP A 74 2.21 11.73 -8.23
C ASP A 74 0.95 11.21 -8.93
N GLN A 75 0.62 11.78 -10.09
CA GLN A 75 -0.53 11.34 -10.88
C GLN A 75 -0.36 9.89 -11.36
N GLN A 76 0.83 9.54 -11.87
CA GLN A 76 1.11 8.18 -12.30
C GLN A 76 1.08 7.20 -11.13
N ALA A 77 1.62 7.55 -9.97
CA ALA A 77 1.56 6.69 -8.79
C ALA A 77 0.12 6.40 -8.35
N VAL A 78 -0.75 7.41 -8.41
CA VAL A 78 -2.18 7.24 -8.13
C VAL A 78 -2.85 6.35 -9.18
N ASP A 79 -2.58 6.57 -10.46
CA ASP A 79 -3.16 5.76 -11.55
C ASP A 79 -2.73 4.28 -11.43
N GLU A 80 -1.45 4.03 -11.21
CA GLU A 80 -0.90 2.68 -11.02
C GLU A 80 -1.46 2.02 -9.75
N ALA A 81 -1.64 2.75 -8.65
CA ALA A 81 -2.29 2.24 -7.45
C ALA A 81 -3.77 1.86 -7.68
N ASN A 82 -4.44 2.52 -8.62
CA ASN A 82 -5.83 2.24 -8.97
C ASN A 82 -5.99 1.08 -9.94
N PHE A 83 -5.07 0.91 -10.90
CA PHE A 83 -5.27 0.04 -12.05
C PHE A 83 -4.26 -1.10 -12.20
N ASP A 84 -3.07 -1.03 -11.58
CA ASP A 84 -2.10 -2.13 -11.61
C ASP A 84 -2.24 -3.02 -10.37
N ASP A 85 -2.69 -4.24 -10.60
CA ASP A 85 -2.80 -5.26 -9.56
C ASP A 85 -1.49 -5.50 -8.82
N ARG A 86 -0.34 -5.43 -9.49
CA ARG A 86 0.96 -5.62 -8.84
C ARG A 86 1.24 -4.52 -7.82
N VAL A 87 0.78 -3.30 -8.10
CA VAL A 87 0.86 -2.17 -7.18
C VAL A 87 -0.15 -2.35 -6.05
N LYS A 88 -1.40 -2.76 -6.34
CA LYS A 88 -2.38 -3.11 -5.30
C LYS A 88 -1.84 -4.19 -4.34
N TYR A 89 -1.20 -5.21 -4.90
CA TYR A 89 -0.50 -6.24 -4.14
C TYR A 89 0.61 -5.65 -3.28
N ALA A 90 1.49 -4.82 -3.83
CA ALA A 90 2.57 -4.16 -3.08
C ALA A 90 2.03 -3.36 -1.89
N LEU A 91 0.90 -2.67 -2.10
CA LEU A 91 0.20 -1.86 -1.11
C LEU A 91 -0.74 -2.68 -0.21
N GLY A 92 -0.82 -4.00 -0.39
CA GLY A 92 -1.69 -4.91 0.37
C GLY A 92 -3.15 -4.48 0.40
N VAL A 93 -3.64 -3.94 -0.71
CA VAL A 93 -5.06 -3.65 -0.94
C VAL A 93 -5.63 -4.69 -1.90
N GLY A 94 -6.91 -5.01 -1.74
CA GLY A 94 -7.55 -5.99 -2.61
C GLY A 94 -7.73 -5.50 -4.05
N ARG A 95 -7.96 -6.45 -4.97
CA ARG A 95 -8.24 -6.15 -6.39
C ARG A 95 -9.52 -5.35 -6.64
N SER A 96 -10.43 -5.35 -5.68
CA SER A 96 -11.72 -4.66 -5.84
C SER A 96 -11.50 -3.14 -6.08
N PRO A 97 -12.31 -2.52 -6.95
CA PRO A 97 -12.35 -1.08 -7.10
C PRO A 97 -12.82 -0.39 -5.82
#